data_AF-A0A943S0X9-F1
#
_entry.id   AF-A0A943S0X9-F1
#
_cell.length_a   1.000
_cell.length_b   1.000
_cell.length_c   1.000
_cell.angle_alpha   90.00
_cell.angle_beta   90.00
_cell.angle_gamma   90.00
#
_symmetry.space_group_name_H-M   'P 1'
#
loop_
_entity.id
_entity.type
_entity.pdbx_description
1 polymer ?
#
loop_
_entity_poly.entity_id
_entity_poly.type
_entity_poly.pdbx_seq_one_letter_code
_entity_poly.pdbx_strand_id
1 'polypeptide(L)' 'MAAAGPRGRDGPSPREFTAVRHFMMADLGLSGLPLLVYARIFGFCDAGCGYFESKGGLARFLNVQERSVHRAIR' A
#
# COMPACT_ATOMS: atom_id res chain seq x y z
N MET A 1 -19.24 -20.98 18.11
CA MET A 1 -18.50 -20.57 16.90
C MET A 1 -17.20 -19.92 17.35
N ALA A 2 -16.06 -20.56 17.14
CA ALA A 2 -14.78 -19.98 17.50
C ALA A 2 -14.49 -18.80 16.55
N ALA A 3 -14.36 -17.59 17.10
CA ALA A 3 -13.83 -16.46 16.36
C ALA A 3 -12.45 -16.86 15.84
N ALA A 4 -12.28 -16.85 14.52
CA ALA A 4 -10.98 -17.08 13.92
C ALA A 4 -10.01 -16.08 14.54
N GLY A 5 -9.03 -16.56 15.30
CA GLY A 5 -7.92 -15.75 15.80
C GLY A 5 -7.25 -15.03 14.62
N PRO A 6 -6.51 -13.93 14.87
CA PRO A 6 -5.86 -13.19 13.80
C PRO A 6 -4.99 -14.19 13.06
N ARG A 7 -5.36 -14.48 11.80
CA ARG A 7 -4.53 -15.31 10.93
C ARG A 7 -3.19 -14.59 10.92
N GLY A 8 -2.20 -15.16 11.60
CA GLY A 8 -0.80 -14.85 11.38
C GLY A 8 -0.58 -15.10 9.90
N ARG A 9 -0.76 -14.05 9.11
CA ARG A 9 -0.74 -14.16 7.67
C ARG A 9 0.74 -14.09 7.37
N ASP A 10 1.34 -15.26 7.17
CA ASP A 10 2.60 -15.42 6.43
C ASP A 10 2.42 -15.01 4.95
N GLY A 11 1.60 -13.99 4.71
CA GLY A 11 1.58 -13.24 3.48
C GLY A 11 2.85 -12.41 3.43
N PRO A 12 3.33 -12.06 2.23
CA PRO A 12 4.57 -11.34 2.12
C PRO A 12 4.45 -10.01 2.88
N SER A 13 5.57 -9.44 3.34
CA SER A 13 5.51 -8.25 4.19
C SER A 13 5.21 -6.99 3.37
N PRO A 14 4.33 -6.07 3.82
CA PRO A 14 4.09 -4.80 3.12
C PRO A 14 5.35 -3.94 2.93
N ARG A 15 6.44 -4.30 3.64
CA ARG A 15 7.75 -3.66 3.51
C ARG A 15 8.48 -4.08 2.25
N GLU A 16 8.28 -5.31 1.78
CA GLU A 16 9.00 -5.89 0.63
C GLU A 16 8.29 -5.69 -0.70
N PHE A 17 6.96 -5.67 -0.71
CA PHE A 17 6.15 -5.61 -1.92
C PHE A 17 4.85 -4.84 -1.67
N THR A 18 4.23 -4.36 -2.74
CA THR A 18 2.92 -3.71 -2.71
C THR A 18 1.91 -4.58 -3.44
N ALA A 19 0.80 -4.92 -2.76
CA ALA A 19 -0.27 -5.72 -3.34
C ALA A 19 -1.40 -4.83 -3.89
N VAL A 20 -1.60 -4.86 -5.20
CA VAL A 20 -2.76 -4.24 -5.85
C VAL A 20 -3.96 -5.20 -5.78
N ARG A 21 -5.09 -4.72 -5.29
CA ARG A 21 -6.36 -5.48 -5.24
C ARG A 21 -7.33 -4.95 -6.28
N HIS A 22 -8.19 -5.84 -6.80
CA HIS A 22 -9.14 -5.52 -7.87
C HIS A 22 -9.99 -4.27 -7.59
N PHE A 23 -10.53 -4.15 -6.37
CA PHE A 23 -11.36 -3.01 -5.97
C PHE A 23 -10.66 -1.65 -6.13
N MET A 24 -9.33 -1.60 -6.03
CA MET A 24 -8.56 -0.36 -6.17
C MET A 24 -8.67 0.21 -7.58
N MET A 25 -8.80 -0.65 -8.59
CA MET A 25 -8.99 -0.25 -9.98
C MET A 25 -10.47 -0.16 -10.34
N ALA A 26 -11.25 -1.18 -9.97
CA ALA A 26 -12.64 -1.31 -10.37
C ALA A 26 -13.59 -0.34 -9.64
N ASP A 27 -13.38 -0.15 -8.34
CA ASP A 27 -14.31 0.61 -7.50
C ASP A 27 -13.78 2.01 -7.17
N LEU A 28 -12.46 2.15 -6.98
CA LEU A 28 -11.83 3.45 -6.71
C LEU A 28 -11.32 4.17 -7.96
N GLY A 29 -11.31 3.51 -9.13
CA GLY A 29 -10.83 4.10 -10.38
C GLY A 29 -9.35 4.48 -10.36
N LEU A 30 -8.55 3.94 -9.43
CA LEU A 30 -7.14 4.30 -9.30
C LEU A 30 -6.32 3.64 -10.40
N SER A 31 -5.35 4.39 -10.92
CA SER A 31 -4.39 3.91 -11.90
C SER A 31 -3.01 4.55 -11.67
N GLY A 32 -1.98 4.01 -12.33
CA GLY A 32 -0.63 4.57 -12.31
C GLY A 32 -0.05 4.73 -10.89
N LEU A 33 0.61 5.87 -10.65
CA LEU A 33 1.26 6.13 -9.36
C LEU A 33 0.26 6.28 -8.19
N PRO A 34 -0.88 6.97 -8.31
CA PRO A 34 -1.90 6.99 -7.25
C PRO A 34 -2.34 5.59 -6.80
N LEU A 35 -2.50 4.65 -7.73
CA LEU A 35 -2.81 3.25 -7.41
C LEU A 35 -1.73 2.60 -6.56
N LEU A 36 -0.46 2.74 -6.93
CA LEU A 36 0.66 2.12 -6.21
C LEU A 36 0.85 2.72 -4.82
N VAL A 37 0.65 4.04 -4.69
CA VAL A 37 0.70 4.74 -3.40
C VAL A 37 -0.43 4.25 -2.48
N TYR A 38 -1.67 4.21 -3.00
CA TYR A 38 -2.80 3.70 -2.24
C TYR A 38 -2.62 2.25 -1.83
N ALA A 39 -2.19 1.39 -2.75
CA ALA A 39 -1.97 -0.03 -2.50
C ALA A 39 -0.92 -0.26 -1.41
N ARG A 40 0.13 0.56 -1.36
CA ARG A 40 1.16 0.47 -0.32
C ARG A 40 0.58 0.85 1.04
N ILE A 41 -0.05 2.02 1.15
CA ILE A 41 -0.68 2.48 2.40
C ILE A 41 -1.69 1.44 2.90
N PHE A 42 -2.57 0.97 2.02
CA PHE A 42 -3.55 -0.06 2.35
C PHE A 42 -2.86 -1.33 2.85
N GLY A 43 -1.77 -1.77 2.22
CA GLY A 43 -1.04 -2.97 2.62
C GLY A 43 -0.58 -2.94 4.08
N PHE A 44 -0.13 -1.78 4.58
CA PHE A 44 0.20 -1.61 6.00
C PHE A 44 -1.06 -1.69 6.88
N CYS A 45 -2.12 -0.95 6.52
CA CYS A 45 -3.38 -0.96 7.27
C CYS A 45 -4.01 -2.37 7.36
N ASP A 46 -3.99 -3.11 6.26
CA ASP A 46 -4.52 -4.49 6.14
C ASP A 46 -3.70 -5.49 6.97
N ALA A 47 -2.40 -5.26 7.12
CA ALA A 47 -1.52 -6.03 7.99
C ALA A 47 -1.61 -5.62 9.47
N GLY A 48 -2.53 -4.72 9.82
CA GLY A 48 -2.72 -4.22 11.19
C GLY A 48 -1.57 -3.33 11.69
N CYS A 49 -0.75 -2.78 10.79
CA CYS A 49 0.35 -1.88 11.15
C CYS A 49 0.10 -0.45 10.67
N GLY A 50 0.64 0.52 11.42
CA GLY A 50 0.61 1.92 11.02
C GLY A 50 1.53 2.18 9.83
N TYR A 51 1.10 3.07 8.94
CA TYR A 51 1.93 3.56 7.83
C TYR A 51 2.79 4.74 8.31
N PHE A 52 4.10 4.53 8.43
CA PHE A 52 5.07 5.55 8.89
C PHE A 52 6.18 5.83 7.87
N GLU A 53 6.00 5.40 6.62
CA GLU A 53 7.00 5.59 5.58
C GLU A 53 7.05 7.05 5.11
N SER A 54 8.27 7.60 4.98
CA SER A 54 8.49 8.95 4.47
C SER A 54 8.21 9.04 2.97
N LYS A 55 7.93 10.24 2.46
CA LYS A 55 7.71 10.45 1.02
C LYS A 55 8.92 10.05 0.18
N GLY A 56 10.14 10.40 0.62
CA GLY A 56 11.38 9.93 0.00
C GLY A 56 11.59 8.41 0.10
N GLY A 57 11.18 7.77 1.20
CA GLY A 57 11.20 6.31 1.34
C GLY A 57 10.26 5.62 0.33
N LEU A 58 9.02 6.10 0.25
CA LEU A 58 8.02 5.67 -0.72
C LEU A 58 8.50 5.88 -2.17
N ALA A 59 9.13 7.02 -2.46
CA ALA A 59 9.68 7.32 -3.77
C ALA A 59 10.79 6.34 -4.18
N ARG A 60 11.71 6.02 -3.26
CA ARG A 60 12.74 4.99 -3.48
C ARG A 60 12.14 3.62 -3.69
N PHE A 61 11.16 3.23 -2.88
CA PHE A 61 10.50 1.94 -3.00
C PHE A 61 9.79 1.77 -4.35
N LEU A 62 9.06 2.78 -4.79
CA LEU A 62 8.34 2.76 -6.07
C LEU A 62 9.25 3.10 -7.27
N ASN A 63 10.54 3.37 -7.03
CA ASN A 63 11.50 3.82 -8.03
C ASN A 63 11.01 5.01 -8.88
N VAL A 64 10.47 6.03 -8.20
CA VAL A 64 9.98 7.27 -8.80
C VAL A 64 10.62 8.49 -8.16
N GLN A 65 10.47 9.66 -8.78
CA GLN A 65 10.87 10.92 -8.15
C GLN A 65 9.94 11.26 -6.99
N GLU A 66 10.50 11.77 -5.90
CA GLU A 66 9.73 12.21 -4.72
C GLU A 66 8.66 13.25 -5.09
N ARG A 67 8.96 14.13 -6.06
CA ARG A 67 7.98 15.10 -6.60
C ARG A 67 6.74 14.43 -7.20
N SER A 68 6.88 13.25 -7.81
CA SER A 68 5.75 12.48 -8.33
C SER A 68 4.90 11.91 -7.21
N VAL A 69 5.52 11.45 -6.11
CA VAL A 69 4.82 11.01 -4.90
C VAL A 69 4.03 12.16 -4.26
N HIS A 70 4.63 13.36 -4.17
CA HIS A 70 3.92 14.55 -3.68
C HIS A 70 2.67 14.88 -4.50
N ARG A 71 2.73 14.73 -5.82
CA ARG A 71 1.57 14.96 -6.71
C ARG A 71 0.51 13.86 -6.57
N ALA A 72 0.91 12.62 -6.34
CA ALA A 72 0.00 11.48 -6.21
C ALA A 72 -0.76 11.44 -4.87
N ILE A 73 -0.26 12.12 -3.83
CA ILE A 73 -0.87 12.19 -2.48
C ILE A 73 -1.73 13.46 -2.31
N ARG A 74 -1.75 14.36 -3.30
CA ARG A 74 -2.39 15.67 -3.17
C ARG A 74 -3.90 15.62 -3.34
#